data_AF-A0A920UBW5-F1
#
_entry.id   AF-A0A920UBW5-F1
#
_cell.length_a   1.000
_cell.length_b   1.000
_cell.length_c   1.000
_cell.angle_alpha   90.00
_cell.angle_beta   90.00
_cell.angle_gamma   90.00
#
_symmetry.space_group_name_H-M   'P 1'
#
loop_
_entity.id
_entity.type
_entity.pdbx_description
1 polymer ?
#
loop_
_entity_poly.entity_id
_entity_poly.type
_entity_poly.pdbx_seq_one_letter_code
_entity_poly.pdbx_strand_id
1 'polypeptide(L)'
;MSLARNSVGPALGQGTPGAWKKNISERAIALVLLLSTMLSILVTAGIIFVLLFEALKFFGEISFWEFISGTRWTPLFSSKHFGVLALVAGTTLTAVLAMVVALPLGLLSAIYLSEYAPDKVRKPVKPILEVLAGIPTVVYGYFALLFVTLS
;
A
#
# COMPACT_ATOMS: atom_id res chain seq x y z
N MET A 1 -63.42 7.56 26.97
CA MET A 1 -63.67 6.12 26.78
C MET A 1 -64.21 5.94 25.37
N SER A 2 -63.66 4.96 24.62
CA SER A 2 -63.90 4.66 23.18
C SER A 2 -63.10 5.54 22.20
N LEU A 3 -61.90 5.14 21.77
CA LEU A 3 -61.54 4.14 20.73
C LEU A 3 -61.96 4.55 19.31
N ALA A 4 -60.97 4.95 18.49
CA ALA A 4 -60.76 4.44 17.12
C ALA A 4 -59.65 5.24 16.42
N ARG A 5 -58.43 4.76 16.63
CA ARG A 5 -57.21 5.09 15.91
C ARG A 5 -57.40 4.67 14.43
N ASN A 6 -57.72 5.63 13.56
CA ASN A 6 -57.80 5.38 12.13
C ASN A 6 -56.39 5.45 11.52
N SER A 7 -55.75 4.29 11.40
CA SER A 7 -54.47 4.12 10.70
C SER A 7 -54.72 3.96 9.20
N VAL A 8 -54.77 5.08 8.48
CA VAL A 8 -54.63 5.06 7.02
C VAL A 8 -53.15 5.33 6.72
N GLY A 9 -52.38 4.25 6.57
CA GLY A 9 -51.03 4.34 6.02
C GLY A 9 -51.08 4.85 4.57
N PRO A 10 -50.02 5.50 4.08
CA PRO A 10 -49.99 6.01 2.71
C PRO A 10 -50.17 4.87 1.69
N ALA A 11 -51.02 5.14 0.70
CA ALA A 11 -51.43 4.22 -0.34
C ALA A 11 -50.23 3.67 -1.13
N LEU A 12 -50.16 2.34 -1.17
CA LEU A 12 -49.27 1.55 -2.04
C LEU A 12 -49.68 1.80 -3.50
N GLY A 13 -48.95 2.65 -4.22
CA GLY A 13 -49.37 2.97 -5.59
C GLY A 13 -48.52 3.94 -6.41
N GLN A 14 -47.26 4.20 -6.05
CA GLN A 14 -46.35 4.95 -6.94
C GLN A 14 -45.23 4.04 -7.45
N GLY A 15 -45.58 3.18 -8.40
CA GLY A 15 -44.59 2.53 -9.27
C GLY A 15 -43.96 3.60 -10.15
N THR A 16 -42.74 4.04 -9.80
CA THR A 16 -41.98 5.00 -10.61
C THR A 16 -41.85 4.46 -12.05
N PRO A 17 -42.32 5.18 -13.08
CA PRO A 17 -42.23 4.75 -14.47
C PRO A 17 -40.77 4.91 -14.93
N GLY A 18 -39.98 3.84 -14.76
CA GLY A 18 -38.57 3.79 -15.12
C GLY A 18 -37.82 2.51 -14.73
N ALA A 19 -38.51 1.52 -14.14
CA ALA A 19 -37.89 0.28 -13.66
C ALA A 19 -37.26 -0.59 -14.76
N TRP A 20 -37.69 -0.44 -16.02
CA TRP A 20 -37.16 -1.24 -17.13
C TRP A 20 -35.78 -0.78 -17.65
N LYS A 21 -35.45 0.52 -17.60
CA LYS A 21 -34.11 1.03 -18.00
C LYS A 21 -33.03 0.75 -16.96
N LYS A 22 -33.39 0.57 -15.68
CA LYS A 22 -32.45 0.32 -14.58
C LYS A 22 -31.80 -1.07 -14.65
N ASN A 23 -32.52 -2.08 -15.14
CA ASN A 23 -32.04 -3.46 -15.17
C ASN A 23 -30.85 -3.69 -16.13
N ILE A 24 -30.78 -2.93 -17.23
CA ILE A 24 -29.68 -3.06 -18.21
C ILE A 24 -28.42 -2.36 -17.70
N SER A 25 -28.55 -1.16 -17.14
CA SER A 25 -27.43 -0.45 -16.52
C SER A 25 -26.89 -1.18 -15.29
N GLU A 26 -27.77 -1.75 -14.48
CA GLU A 26 -27.39 -2.55 -13.31
C GLU A 26 -26.65 -3.82 -13.71
N ARG A 27 -27.12 -4.54 -14.75
CA ARG A 27 -26.41 -5.68 -15.32
C ARG A 27 -25.07 -5.32 -15.94
N ALA A 28 -24.97 -4.17 -16.63
CA ALA A 28 -23.72 -3.71 -17.21
C ALA A 28 -22.69 -3.37 -16.12
N ILE A 29 -23.10 -2.67 -15.06
CA ILE A 29 -22.25 -2.38 -13.90
C ILE A 29 -21.84 -3.68 -13.22
N ALA A 30 -22.77 -4.61 -12.97
CA ALA A 30 -22.48 -5.90 -12.38
C ALA A 30 -21.49 -6.73 -13.23
N LEU A 31 -21.65 -6.73 -14.56
CA LEU A 31 -20.75 -7.39 -15.49
C LEU A 31 -19.35 -6.77 -15.45
N VAL A 32 -19.25 -5.43 -15.48
CA VAL A 32 -17.96 -4.73 -15.41
C VAL A 32 -17.26 -5.00 -14.08
N LEU A 33 -17.98 -4.99 -12.96
CA LEU A 33 -17.42 -5.32 -11.64
C LEU A 33 -16.99 -6.79 -11.57
N LEU A 34 -17.75 -7.71 -12.17
CA LEU A 34 -17.40 -9.13 -12.23
C LEU A 34 -16.16 -9.35 -13.10
N LEU A 35 -16.10 -8.75 -14.29
CA LEU A 35 -14.94 -8.80 -15.17
C LEU A 35 -13.71 -8.17 -14.53
N SER A 36 -13.87 -7.04 -13.84
CA SER A 36 -12.79 -6.37 -13.11
C SER A 36 -12.21 -7.28 -12.01
N THR A 37 -13.09 -7.92 -11.22
CA THR A 37 -12.66 -8.86 -10.18
C THR A 37 -12.00 -10.11 -10.78
N MET A 38 -12.57 -10.66 -11.85
CA MET A 38 -12.02 -11.83 -12.54
C MET A 38 -10.65 -11.52 -13.15
N LEU A 39 -10.47 -10.33 -13.74
CA LEU A 39 -9.19 -9.84 -14.25
C LEU A 39 -8.18 -9.65 -13.13
N SER A 40 -8.57 -9.06 -12.00
CA SER A 40 -7.71 -8.89 -10.83
C SER A 40 -7.20 -10.24 -10.29
N ILE A 41 -8.09 -11.22 -10.15
CA ILE A 41 -7.74 -12.59 -9.75
C ILE A 41 -6.79 -13.21 -10.78
N LEU A 42 -7.09 -13.08 -12.08
CA LEU A 42 -6.26 -13.63 -13.14
C LEU A 42 -4.84 -13.03 -13.15
N VAL A 43 -4.73 -11.71 -13.01
CA VAL A 43 -3.43 -11.02 -12.94
C VAL A 43 -2.66 -11.45 -11.70
N THR A 44 -3.33 -11.54 -10.55
CA THR A 44 -2.70 -12.00 -9.30
C THR A 44 -2.21 -13.44 -9.42
N ALA A 45 -3.03 -14.33 -9.97
CA ALA A 45 -2.65 -15.72 -10.24
C ALA A 45 -1.49 -15.80 -11.24
N GLY A 46 -1.48 -14.94 -12.27
CA GLY A 46 -0.39 -14.82 -13.23
C GLY A 46 0.92 -14.39 -12.57
N ILE A 47 0.90 -13.37 -11.70
CA ILE A 47 2.07 -12.93 -10.93
C ILE A 47 2.60 -14.07 -10.07
N ILE A 48 1.72 -14.78 -9.34
CA ILE A 48 2.12 -15.93 -8.50
C ILE A 48 2.76 -17.03 -9.37
N PHE A 49 2.14 -17.35 -10.52
CA PHE A 49 2.65 -18.38 -11.42
C PHE A 49 4.05 -18.06 -11.95
N VAL A 50 4.25 -16.84 -12.43
CA VAL A 50 5.54 -16.34 -12.92
C VAL A 50 6.58 -16.45 -11.79
N LEU A 51 6.31 -15.82 -10.64
CA LEU A 51 7.23 -15.84 -9.49
C LEU A 51 7.59 -17.26 -9.03
N LEU A 52 6.62 -18.19 -9.01
CA LEU A 52 6.89 -19.60 -8.66
C LEU A 52 7.78 -20.28 -9.68
N PHE A 53 7.52 -20.07 -10.98
CA PHE A 53 8.31 -20.66 -12.04
C PHE A 53 9.77 -20.16 -12.02
N GLU A 54 9.99 -18.85 -11.86
CA GLU A 54 11.34 -18.30 -11.70
C GLU A 54 12.01 -18.77 -10.41
N ALA A 55 11.29 -18.85 -9.30
CA ALA A 55 11.83 -19.34 -8.04
C ALA A 55 12.29 -20.80 -8.13
N LEU A 56 11.50 -21.68 -8.77
CA LEU A 56 11.88 -23.07 -8.99
C LEU A 56 13.12 -23.18 -9.88
N LYS A 57 13.21 -22.39 -10.95
CA LYS A 57 14.40 -22.33 -11.80
C LYS A 57 15.63 -21.86 -11.03
N PHE A 58 15.48 -20.83 -10.19
CA PHE A 58 16.54 -20.30 -9.34
C PHE A 58 17.07 -21.35 -8.35
N PHE A 59 16.18 -22.07 -7.66
CA PHE A 59 16.59 -23.14 -6.73
C PHE A 59 17.10 -24.42 -7.43
N GLY A 60 16.90 -24.54 -8.74
CA GLY A 60 17.58 -25.54 -9.56
C GLY A 60 19.08 -25.24 -9.76
N GLU A 61 19.47 -23.96 -9.75
CA GLU A 61 20.87 -23.53 -9.88
C GLU A 61 21.56 -23.32 -8.53
N ILE A 62 20.82 -22.92 -7.49
CA ILE A 62 21.34 -22.57 -6.16
C ILE A 62 20.64 -23.38 -5.09
N SER A 63 21.40 -23.99 -4.19
CA SER A 63 20.80 -24.77 -3.11
C SER A 63 20.02 -23.88 -2.14
N PHE A 64 18.84 -24.34 -1.70
CA PHE A 64 18.00 -23.62 -0.74
C PHE A 64 18.77 -23.28 0.55
N TRP A 65 19.59 -24.21 1.04
CA TRP A 65 20.39 -23.98 2.24
C TRP A 65 21.46 -22.91 2.05
N GLU A 66 22.16 -22.88 0.92
CA GLU A 66 23.13 -21.83 0.61
C GLU A 66 22.47 -20.46 0.43
N PHE A 67 21.26 -20.41 -0.12
CA PHE A 67 20.46 -19.18 -0.17
C PHE A 67 20.12 -18.66 1.23
N ILE A 68 19.68 -19.52 2.14
CA ILE A 68 19.28 -19.12 3.51
C ILE A 68 20.47 -18.87 4.43
N SER A 69 21.52 -19.69 4.41
CA SER A 69 22.68 -19.56 5.30
C SER A 69 23.80 -18.69 4.72
N GLY A 70 23.70 -18.32 3.43
CA GLY A 70 24.69 -17.52 2.75
C GLY A 70 24.79 -16.10 3.32
N THR A 71 26.01 -15.66 3.59
CA THR A 71 26.30 -14.32 4.16
C THR A 71 26.78 -13.32 3.11
N ARG A 72 26.88 -13.73 1.84
CA ARG A 72 27.40 -12.90 0.74
C ARG A 72 26.34 -12.72 -0.34
N TRP A 73 26.23 -11.48 -0.82
CA TRP A 73 25.40 -11.11 -1.96
C TRP A 73 26.30 -10.57 -3.08
N THR A 74 26.68 -11.44 -4.01
CA THR A 74 27.61 -11.11 -5.11
C THR A 74 27.09 -11.61 -6.47
N PRO A 75 25.89 -11.19 -6.93
CA PRO A 75 25.31 -11.67 -8.18
C PRO A 75 26.06 -11.22 -9.44
N LEU A 76 26.86 -10.14 -9.34
CA LEU A 76 27.59 -9.53 -10.44
C LEU A 76 29.02 -10.07 -10.63
N PHE A 77 29.51 -10.90 -9.69
CA PHE A 77 30.86 -11.45 -9.75
C PHE A 77 30.88 -12.81 -10.45
N SER A 78 32.06 -13.22 -10.93
CA SER A 78 32.25 -14.52 -11.60
C SER A 78 31.81 -15.70 -10.73
N SER A 79 32.01 -15.61 -9.41
CA SER A 79 31.41 -16.49 -8.40
C SER A 79 30.12 -15.87 -7.82
N LYS A 80 28.97 -16.25 -8.38
CA LYS A 80 27.67 -15.74 -7.94
C LYS A 80 27.27 -16.32 -6.59
N HIS A 81 26.99 -15.47 -5.61
CA HIS A 81 26.43 -15.85 -4.31
C HIS A 81 25.14 -15.06 -4.07
N PHE A 82 24.10 -15.75 -3.62
CA PHE A 82 22.76 -15.18 -3.42
C PHE A 82 22.28 -15.34 -1.97
N GLY A 83 23.17 -15.14 -1.00
CA GLY A 83 22.82 -15.27 0.42
C GLY A 83 21.82 -14.21 0.87
N VAL A 84 20.63 -14.64 1.31
CA VAL A 84 19.54 -13.74 1.74
C VAL A 84 19.88 -12.98 3.02
N LEU A 85 20.73 -13.55 3.90
CA LEU A 85 21.08 -12.92 5.18
C LEU A 85 21.79 -11.60 4.98
N ALA A 86 22.57 -11.44 3.92
CA ALA A 86 23.21 -10.16 3.59
C ALA A 86 22.17 -9.07 3.33
N LEU A 87 21.09 -9.39 2.61
CA LEU A 87 19.99 -8.46 2.32
C LEU A 87 19.16 -8.15 3.56
N VAL A 88 18.85 -9.17 4.35
CA VAL A 88 18.11 -9.00 5.62
C VAL A 88 18.93 -8.15 6.58
N ALA A 89 20.20 -8.47 6.80
CA ALA A 89 21.08 -7.70 7.66
C ALA A 89 21.22 -6.24 7.19
N GLY A 90 21.39 -6.01 5.89
CA GLY A 90 21.44 -4.65 5.33
C GLY A 90 20.14 -3.87 5.56
N THR A 91 18.98 -4.51 5.35
CA THR A 91 17.67 -3.89 5.57
C THR A 91 17.42 -3.62 7.06
N THR A 92 17.74 -4.58 7.94
CA THR A 92 17.59 -4.41 9.38
C THR A 92 18.51 -3.31 9.91
N LEU A 93 19.78 -3.29 9.48
CA LEU A 93 20.73 -2.25 9.88
C LEU A 93 20.25 -0.86 9.47
N THR A 94 19.85 -0.70 8.20
CA THR A 94 19.33 0.58 7.69
C THR A 94 18.03 1.00 8.40
N ALA A 95 17.11 0.06 8.65
CA ALA A 95 15.89 0.33 9.40
C ALA A 95 16.18 0.75 10.86
N VAL A 96 17.11 0.09 11.54
CA VAL A 96 17.50 0.44 12.91
C VAL A 96 18.11 1.83 12.95
N LEU A 97 19.06 2.15 12.05
CA LEU A 97 19.66 3.48 11.97
C LEU A 97 18.60 4.55 11.67
N ALA A 98 17.68 4.27 10.76
CA ALA A 98 16.57 5.16 10.46
C ALA A 98 15.69 5.40 11.69
N MET A 99 15.32 4.35 12.44
CA MET A 99 14.51 4.48 13.65
C MET A 99 15.23 5.25 14.76
N VAL A 100 16.54 5.03 14.95
CA VAL A 100 17.35 5.75 15.96
C VAL A 100 17.29 7.25 15.74
N VAL A 101 17.20 7.73 14.50
CA VAL A 101 17.10 9.15 14.18
C VAL A 101 15.64 9.62 14.08
N ALA A 102 14.78 8.85 13.41
CA ALA A 102 13.40 9.23 13.13
C ALA A 102 12.52 9.21 14.38
N LEU A 103 12.72 8.26 15.30
CA LEU A 103 11.88 8.16 16.50
C LEU A 103 12.09 9.34 17.46
N PRO A 104 13.33 9.72 17.85
CA PRO A 104 13.51 10.89 18.70
C PRO A 104 12.99 12.18 18.06
N LEU A 105 13.32 12.42 16.79
CA LEU A 105 12.88 13.64 16.10
C LEU A 105 11.37 13.68 15.90
N GLY A 106 10.76 12.55 15.49
CA GLY A 106 9.33 12.44 15.29
C GLY A 106 8.55 12.60 16.60
N LEU A 107 9.01 11.95 17.67
CA LEU A 107 8.38 12.03 18.99
C LEU A 107 8.49 13.44 19.58
N LEU A 108 9.68 14.06 19.55
CA LEU A 108 9.88 15.42 20.03
C LEU A 108 9.03 16.42 19.24
N SER A 109 8.98 16.28 17.91
CA SER A 109 8.14 17.13 17.06
C SER A 109 6.66 16.96 17.38
N ALA A 110 6.20 15.72 17.59
CA ALA A 110 4.81 15.44 17.95
C ALA A 110 4.43 16.02 19.32
N ILE A 111 5.28 15.88 20.33
CA ILE A 111 5.06 16.46 21.66
C ILE A 111 5.02 17.99 21.56
N TYR A 112 5.98 18.60 20.87
CA TYR A 112 6.01 20.05 20.68
C TYR A 112 4.75 20.58 19.98
N LEU A 113 4.32 19.94 18.88
CA LEU A 113 3.12 20.34 18.14
C LEU A 113 1.81 20.13 18.92
N SER A 114 1.76 19.14 19.80
CA SER A 114 0.57 18.82 20.57
C SER A 114 0.42 19.71 21.80
N GLU A 115 1.53 19.98 22.50
CA GLU A 115 1.49 20.55 23.85
C GLU A 115 1.98 22.01 23.90
N TYR A 116 2.95 22.37 23.06
CA TYR A 116 3.66 23.65 23.20
C TYR A 116 3.47 24.61 22.01
N ALA A 117 3.02 24.12 20.85
CA ALA A 117 2.95 24.92 19.64
C ALA A 117 1.73 25.86 19.64
N PRO A 118 1.94 27.19 19.51
CA PRO A 118 0.84 28.14 19.36
C PRO A 118 0.12 27.94 18.02
N ASP A 119 -1.15 28.34 17.94
CA ASP A 119 -2.02 28.15 16.77
C ASP A 119 -1.42 28.67 15.44
N LYS A 120 -0.55 29.68 15.51
CA LYS A 120 0.16 30.25 14.36
C LYS A 120 1.15 29.27 13.70
N VAL A 121 1.72 28.34 14.47
CA VAL A 121 2.67 27.31 13.99
C VAL A 121 1.92 26.06 13.56
N ARG A 122 0.88 25.68 14.30
CA ARG A 122 0.10 24.46 14.01
C ARG A 122 -0.66 24.54 12.68
N LYS A 123 -1.22 25.71 12.35
CA LYS A 123 -1.98 25.94 11.10
C LYS A 123 -1.21 25.65 9.81
N PRO A 124 0.03 26.13 9.61
CA PRO A 124 0.80 25.83 8.39
C PRO A 124 1.48 24.46 8.41
N VAL A 125 1.93 23.97 9.57
CA VAL A 125 2.68 22.70 9.65
C VAL A 125 1.81 21.51 9.25
N LYS A 126 0.53 21.49 9.65
CA LYS A 126 -0.35 20.36 9.37
C LYS A 126 -0.56 20.10 7.86
N PRO A 127 -0.93 21.10 7.02
CA PRO A 127 -0.98 20.93 5.57
C PRO A 127 0.37 20.53 4.95
N ILE A 128 1.49 21.08 5.44
CA ILE A 128 2.82 20.72 4.92
C ILE A 128 3.09 19.22 5.15
N LEU A 129 2.79 18.70 6.34
CA LEU A 129 2.95 17.28 6.64
C LEU A 129 2.05 16.40 5.77
N GLU A 130 0.80 16.82 5.52
CA GLU A 130 -0.13 16.11 4.62
C GLU A 130 0.42 16.06 3.18
N VAL A 131 0.98 17.16 2.69
CA VAL A 131 1.63 17.22 1.36
C VAL A 131 2.88 16.35 1.32
N LEU A 132 3.76 16.45 2.33
CA LEU A 132 4.99 15.66 2.40
C LEU A 132 4.70 14.16 2.46
N ALA A 133 3.65 13.74 3.18
CA ALA A 133 3.20 12.36 3.25
C ALA A 133 2.56 11.87 1.93
N GLY A 134 1.99 12.79 1.13
CA GLY A 134 1.42 12.48 -0.17
C GLY A 134 2.44 12.35 -1.30
N ILE A 135 3.69 12.79 -1.10
CA ILE A 135 4.74 12.67 -2.12
C ILE A 135 5.15 11.19 -2.25
N PRO A 136 5.19 10.64 -3.47
CA PRO A 136 5.64 9.26 -3.70
C PRO A 136 7.07 9.03 -3.22
N THR A 137 7.31 7.94 -2.52
CA THR A 137 8.65 7.58 -1.98
C THR A 137 9.73 7.50 -3.06
N VAL A 138 9.36 7.12 -4.29
CA VAL A 138 10.27 7.09 -5.46
C VAL A 138 10.86 8.46 -5.79
N VAL A 139 10.13 9.56 -5.56
CA VAL A 139 10.61 10.92 -5.83
C VAL A 139 11.73 11.28 -4.86
N TYR A 140 11.54 10.98 -3.57
CA TYR A 140 12.58 11.19 -2.55
C TYR A 140 13.83 10.34 -2.81
N GLY A 141 13.64 9.09 -3.25
CA GLY A 141 14.74 8.21 -3.63
C GLY A 141 15.56 8.76 -4.80
N TYR A 142 14.88 9.21 -5.87
CA TYR A 142 15.56 9.80 -7.02
C TYR A 142 16.26 11.13 -6.67
N PHE A 143 15.65 11.98 -5.85
CA PHE A 143 16.27 13.21 -5.36
C PHE A 143 17.54 12.92 -4.55
N ALA A 144 17.50 11.93 -3.64
CA ALA A 144 18.66 11.54 -2.86
C ALA A 144 19.79 11.00 -3.76
N LEU A 145 19.46 10.18 -4.76
CA LEU A 145 20.46 9.70 -5.73
C LEU A 145 21.11 10.85 -6.49
N LEU A 146 20.33 11.79 -7.03
CA LEU A 146 20.89 12.93 -7.74
C LEU A 146 21.74 13.80 -6.82
N PHE A 147 21.24 14.17 -5.65
CA PHE A 147 21.96 15.08 -4.77
C PHE A 147 23.23 14.46 -4.20
N VAL A 148 23.18 13.22 -3.72
CA VAL A 148 24.34 12.55 -3.09
C VAL A 148 25.36 12.05 -4.13
N THR A 149 24.91 11.68 -5.34
CA THR A 149 25.84 11.20 -6.40
C THR A 149 26.45 12.36 -7.19
N LEU A 150 25.77 13.51 -7.31
CA LEU A 150 26.26 14.69 -8.03
C LEU A 150 26.93 15.74 -7.12
N SER A 151 26.94 15.54 -5.80
CA SER A 151 27.71 16.32 -4.82
C SER A 151 29.09 15.73 -4.56
#